data_AF-A0A972WE58-F1
#
_entry.id   AF-A0A972WE58-F1
#
_cell.length_a   1.000
_cell.length_b   1.000
_cell.length_c   1.000
_cell.angle_alpha   90.00
_cell.angle_beta   90.00
_cell.angle_gamma   90.00
#
_symmetry.space_group_name_H-M   'P 1'
#
loop_
_entity.id
_entity.type
_entity.pdbx_description
1 polymer ?
#
loop_
_entity_poly.entity_id
_entity_poly.type
_entity_poly.pdbx_seq_one_letter_code
_entity_poly.pdbx_strand_id
1 'polypeptide(L)' 'MSRATILDWTDAEVTLKFDERRNVKYRVYRESVRLFLEMRDSRDEPIHTLELPDGMKLDRSSYEVLLRYVLLDVVAA' A
#
# COMPACT_ATOMS: atom_id res chain seq x y z
N MET A 1 -3.08 -18.84 12.07
CA MET A 1 -1.95 -18.28 11.29
C MET A 1 -1.55 -16.97 11.95
N SER A 2 -0.28 -16.77 12.29
CA SER A 2 0.19 -15.55 12.94
C SER A 2 0.50 -14.48 11.90
N ARG A 3 -0.16 -13.33 12.02
CA ARG A 3 0.11 -12.13 11.22
C ARG A 3 1.01 -11.21 12.04
N ALA A 4 2.14 -10.80 11.47
CA ALA A 4 3.03 -9.84 12.10
C ALA A 4 2.90 -8.49 11.39
N THR A 5 2.42 -7.47 12.09
CA THR A 5 2.36 -6.10 11.55
C THR A 5 3.77 -5.51 11.52
N ILE A 6 4.17 -4.96 10.37
CA ILE A 6 5.46 -4.28 10.15
C ILE A 6 5.26 -2.77 10.17
N LEU A 7 4.21 -2.32 9.47
CA LEU A 7 3.73 -0.95 9.49
C LEU A 7 2.22 -1.01 9.70
N ASP A 8 1.75 -0.36 10.77
CA ASP A 8 0.32 -0.24 11.00
C ASP A 8 -0.31 0.77 10.03
N TRP A 9 -1.63 0.86 10.04
CA TRP A 9 -2.37 1.78 9.17
C TRP A 9 -1.78 3.19 9.18
N THR A 10 -1.35 3.60 8.01
CA THR A 10 -0.72 4.88 7.76
C THR A 10 -1.50 5.59 6.66
N ASP A 11 -1.92 6.83 6.93
CA ASP A 11 -2.56 7.68 5.93
C ASP A 11 -1.52 8.23 4.95
N ALA A 12 -1.88 8.27 3.67
CA ALA A 12 -1.10 8.86 2.60
C ALA A 12 -2.00 9.58 1.60
N GLU A 13 -1.53 10.73 1.12
CA GLU A 13 -2.12 11.43 -0.02
C GLU A 13 -1.30 11.09 -1.27
N VAL A 14 -1.91 10.39 -2.22
CA VAL A 14 -1.24 9.95 -3.46
C VAL A 14 -1.71 10.79 -4.63
N THR A 15 -0.76 11.41 -5.34
CA THR A 15 -1.04 12.14 -6.58
C THR A 15 -1.08 11.17 -7.76
N LEU A 16 -2.23 11.07 -8.43
CA LEU A 16 -2.46 10.17 -9.56
C LEU A 16 -2.02 10.84 -10.88
N LYS A 17 -2.88 11.66 -11.50
CA LYS A 17 -2.61 12.44 -12.72
C LYS A 17 -3.17 13.85 -12.56
N PHE A 18 -2.53 14.87 -13.17
CA PHE A 18 -2.99 16.27 -13.25
C PHE A 18 -3.83 16.76 -12.05
N ASP A 19 -3.17 17.09 -10.94
CA ASP A 19 -3.78 17.58 -9.69
C ASP A 19 -4.82 16.66 -9.01
N GLU A 20 -5.12 15.48 -9.55
CA GLU A 20 -5.94 14.50 -8.85
C GLU A 20 -5.16 13.84 -7.72
N ARG A 21 -5.69 14.02 -6.51
CA ARG A 21 -5.16 13.44 -5.28
C ARG A 21 -6.16 12.44 -4.73
N ARG A 22 -5.64 11.33 -4.21
CA ARG A 22 -6.44 10.33 -3.51
C ARG A 22 -5.89 10.14 -2.12
N ASN A 23 -6.77 10.30 -1.13
CA ASN A 23 -6.49 9.88 0.23
C ASN A 23 -6.67 8.37 0.33
N VAL A 24 -5.60 7.70 0.77
CA VAL A 24 -5.58 6.27 1.00
C VAL A 24 -4.96 6.00 2.36
N LYS A 25 -5.26 4.85 2.92
CA LYS A 25 -4.51 4.30 4.04
C LYS A 25 -3.93 2.96 3.65
N TYR A 26 -2.76 2.67 4.17
CA TYR A 26 -2.06 1.45 3.86
C TYR A 26 -1.43 0.85 5.11
N ARG A 27 -1.24 -0.46 5.09
CA ARG A 27 -0.47 -1.18 6.10
C ARG A 27 0.44 -2.19 5.44
N VAL A 28 1.52 -2.52 6.15
CA VAL A 28 2.45 -3.57 5.73
C VAL A 28 2.49 -4.64 6.80
N TYR A 29 2.29 -5.88 6.38
CA TYR A 29 2.28 -7.01 7.28
C TYR A 29 2.97 -8.21 6.66
N ARG A 30 3.44 -9.09 7.51
CA ARG A 30 3.93 -10.41 7.15
C ARG A 30 2.91 -11.46 7.52
N GLU A 31 2.65 -12.37 6.60
CA GLU A 31 1.90 -13.58 6.85
C GLU A 31 2.75 -14.77 6.42
N SER A 32 3.10 -15.62 7.39
CA SER A 32 4.11 -16.66 7.22
C SER A 32 5.46 -16.07 6.77
N VAL A 33 5.90 -16.35 5.53
CA VAL A 33 7.14 -15.82 4.95
C VAL A 33 6.90 -14.61 4.04
N ARG A 34 5.65 -14.38 3.63
CA ARG A 34 5.30 -13.40 2.59
C ARG A 34 5.00 -12.03 3.19
N LEU A 35 5.40 -10.99 2.46
CA LEU A 35 5.13 -9.60 2.79
C LEU A 35 3.96 -9.08 1.96
N PHE A 36 3.09 -8.31 2.58
CA PHE A 36 1.91 -7.75 1.93
C PHE A 36 1.78 -6.26 2.23
N LEU A 37 1.46 -5.49 1.20
CA LEU A 37 1.03 -4.10 1.29
C LEU A 37 -0.47 -4.05 0.97
N GLU A 38 -1.27 -3.74 1.98
CA GLU A 38 -2.72 -3.62 1.84
C GLU A 38 -3.10 -2.14 1.80
N MET A 39 -4.00 -1.79 0.88
CA MET A 39 -4.44 -0.43 0.60
C MET A 39 -5.96 -0.32 0.73
N ARG A 40 -6.42 0.74 1.35
CA ARG A 40 -7.84 1.07 1.52
C ARG A 40 -8.09 2.54 1.25
N ASP A 41 -9.33 2.86 0.90
CA ASP A 41 -9.75 4.24 0.68
C ASP A 41 -10.18 4.94 1.98
N SER A 42 -10.64 6.18 1.86
CA SER A 42 -11.12 7.00 2.99
C SER A 42 -12.41 6.47 3.65
N ARG A 43 -13.11 5.53 3.00
CA ARG A 43 -14.29 4.84 3.55
C ARG A 43 -13.93 3.49 4.18
N ASP A 44 -12.63 3.18 4.26
CA ASP A 44 -12.12 1.88 4.71
C ASP A 44 -12.45 0.72 3.77
N GLU A 45 -12.83 1.02 2.52
CA GLU A 45 -13.07 0.00 1.51
C GLU A 45 -11.73 -0.50 0.94
N PRO A 46 -11.57 -1.83 0.74
CA PRO A 46 -10.34 -2.39 0.17
C PRO A 46 -10.15 -1.90 -1.26
N ILE A 47 -9.00 -1.30 -1.54
CA ILE A 47 -8.59 -0.94 -2.90
C ILE A 47 -7.83 -2.10 -3.52
N HIS A 48 -6.75 -2.53 -2.87
CA HIS A 48 -5.87 -3.58 -3.40
C HIS A 48 -4.93 -4.14 -2.32
N THR A 49 -4.46 -5.37 -2.51
CA THR A 49 -3.41 -5.99 -1.68
C THR A 49 -2.32 -6.53 -2.58
N LEU A 50 -1.10 -6.01 -2.41
CA LEU A 50 0.07 -6.43 -3.18
C LEU A 50 0.95 -7.36 -2.33
N GLU A 51 1.32 -8.51 -2.88
CA GLU A 51 2.41 -9.33 -2.34
C GLU A 51 3.75 -8.71 -2.73
N LEU A 52 4.58 -8.37 -1.73
CA LEU A 52 5.90 -7.79 -1.92
C LEU A 52 6.95 -8.90 -2.05
N PRO A 53 7.93 -8.77 -2.96
CA PRO A 53 8.99 -9.76 -3.12
C PRO A 53 9.80 -9.97 -1.84
N ASP A 54 10.24 -11.21 -1.63
CA ASP A 54 11.17 -11.54 -0.55
C ASP A 54 12.49 -10.78 -0.72
N GLY A 55 12.99 -10.21 0.38
CA GLY A 55 14.23 -9.42 0.40
C GLY A 55 14.04 -7.92 0.18
N MET A 56 12.83 -7.46 -0.13
CA MET A 56 12.53 -6.02 -0.24
C MET A 56 12.42 -5.38 1.16
N LYS A 57 13.56 -4.96 1.73
CA LYS A 57 13.57 -4.05 2.89
C LYS A 57 13.35 -2.64 2.39
N LEU A 58 12.10 -2.20 2.42
CA LEU A 58 11.73 -0.84 2.05
C LEU A 58 11.73 0.07 3.27
N ASP A 59 12.24 1.28 3.10
CA ASP A 59 11.93 2.38 3.99
C ASP A 59 10.51 2.89 3.73
N ARG A 60 9.99 3.71 4.64
CA ARG A 60 8.62 4.25 4.54
C ARG A 60 8.39 4.98 3.21
N SER A 61 9.34 5.80 2.78
CA SER A 61 9.28 6.54 1.52
C SER A 61 9.14 5.63 0.30
N SER A 62 9.77 4.46 0.34
CA SER A 62 9.69 3.49 -0.75
C SER A 62 8.31 2.84 -0.85
N TYR A 63 7.59 2.66 0.28
CA TYR A 63 6.19 2.21 0.25
C TYR A 63 5.29 3.26 -0.41
N GLU A 64 5.48 4.54 -0.13
CA GLU A 64 4.70 5.64 -0.73
C GLU A 64 4.91 5.75 -2.25
N VAL A 65 6.14 5.54 -2.72
CA VAL A 65 6.44 5.45 -4.15
C VAL A 65 5.73 4.26 -4.78
N LEU A 66 5.79 3.09 -4.14
CA LEU A 66 5.16 1.87 -4.64
C LEU A 66 3.63 1.99 -4.65
N LEU A 67 3.03 2.57 -3.61
CA LEU A 67 1.61 2.95 -3.54
C LEU A 67 1.19 3.75 -4.76
N ARG A 68 1.97 4.78 -5.12
CA ARG A 68 1.68 5.62 -6.27
C ARG A 68 1.66 4.83 -7.58
N TYR A 69 2.65 3.97 -7.81
CA TYR A 69 2.70 3.15 -9.02
C TYR A 69 1.53 2.17 -9.09
N VAL A 70 1.21 1.48 -8.00
CA VAL A 70 0.10 0.52 -7.98
C VAL A 70 -1.24 1.22 -8.17
N LEU A 71 -1.47 2.36 -7.49
CA LEU A 71 -2.72 3.10 -7.64
C LEU A 71 -2.87 3.69 -9.05
N LEU A 72 -1.77 4.10 -9.69
CA LEU A 72 -1.80 4.55 -11.08
C LEU A 72 -2.17 3.43 -12.07
N ASP A 73 -1.72 2.20 -11.81
CA ASP A 73 -1.91 1.07 -12.71
C ASP A 73 -3.25 0.34 -12.48
N VAL A 74 -3.67 0.21 -11.22
CA VAL A 74 -4.87 -0.57 -10.82
C VAL A 74 -6.15 0.26 -10.86
N VAL A 75 -6.09 1.56 -10.56
CA VAL A 75 -7.30 2.41 -10.42
C VAL A 75 -7.59 3.23 -11.69
N ALA A 76 -6.59 3.46 -12.54
CA ALA A 76 -6.79 4.25 -13.76
C ALA A 76 -7.40 3.45 -14.94
N ALA A 77 -7.90 2.23 -14.69
CA ALA A 77 -8.56 1.35 -15.66
C ALA A 77 -10.08 1.36 -15.50
#